data_AF-A0A5B8I9N8-F1
#
_entry.id   AF-A0A5B8I9N8-F1
#
_cell.length_a   1.000
_cell.length_b   1.000
_cell.length_c   1.000
_cell.angle_alpha   90.00
_cell.angle_beta   90.00
_cell.angle_gamma   90.00
#
_symmetry.space_group_name_H-M   'P 1'
#
loop_
_entity.id
_entity.type
_entity.pdbx_description
1 polymer ?
#
loop_
_entity_poly.entity_id
_entity_poly.type
_entity_poly.pdbx_seq_one_letter_code
_entity_poly.pdbx_strand_id
1 'polypeptide(L)'
;MTYLGSHAGRENSYEFNFGFGTIDFDQSTAIGTAATVEHYSTGDYLDFEFNSVEGGWIDNQGGAESFGPGLVNLAFSEFFVENGHLNILAFFGDGAGDEDHNDFAVRFTVTPVPVPAAGLLLVAGLAGLGGVSRMRRKAA
;
A
#
# COMPACT_ATOMS: atom_id res chain seq x y z
N MET A 1 -4.55 -3.90 0.13
CA MET A 1 -3.95 -4.74 -0.93
C MET A 1 -4.71 -6.07 -0.99
N THR A 2 -4.85 -6.64 -2.18
CA THR A 2 -5.48 -7.95 -2.39
C THR A 2 -4.58 -8.83 -3.25
N TYR A 3 -4.33 -10.06 -2.83
CA TYR A 3 -3.63 -11.08 -3.62
C TYR A 3 -4.53 -11.60 -4.75
N LEU A 4 -4.03 -11.59 -5.99
CA LEU A 4 -4.79 -12.00 -7.18
C LEU A 4 -4.36 -13.38 -7.70
N GLY A 5 -3.19 -13.87 -7.30
CA GLY A 5 -2.67 -15.17 -7.69
C GLY A 5 -1.19 -15.13 -8.08
N SER A 6 -0.65 -16.33 -8.31
CA SER A 6 0.71 -16.57 -8.77
C SER A 6 0.70 -17.69 -9.81
N HIS A 7 1.75 -17.76 -10.62
CA HIS A 7 1.92 -18.86 -11.57
C HIS A 7 2.16 -20.19 -10.83
N ALA A 8 1.57 -21.29 -11.33
CA ALA A 8 1.69 -22.58 -10.69
C ALA A 8 3.12 -23.14 -10.83
N GLY A 9 3.77 -23.48 -9.72
CA GLY A 9 5.09 -24.12 -9.71
C GLY A 9 6.28 -23.16 -9.66
N ARG A 10 6.06 -21.89 -9.29
CA ARG A 10 7.10 -20.88 -9.06
C ARG A 10 7.13 -20.42 -7.62
N GLU A 11 8.28 -20.52 -6.95
CA GLU A 11 8.44 -20.14 -5.54
C GLU A 11 8.61 -18.63 -5.36
N ASN A 12 7.50 -17.91 -5.54
CA ASN A 12 7.43 -16.46 -5.39
C ASN A 12 6.68 -16.08 -4.10
N SER A 13 7.22 -15.07 -3.42
CA SER A 13 6.56 -14.38 -2.32
C SER A 13 6.60 -12.87 -2.54
N TYR A 14 5.64 -12.19 -1.94
CA TYR A 14 5.56 -10.76 -1.96
C TYR A 14 5.50 -10.27 -0.53
N GLU A 15 6.50 -9.49 -0.14
CA GLU A 15 6.58 -8.89 1.18
C GLU A 15 6.26 -7.39 1.09
N PHE A 16 5.24 -6.95 1.82
CA PHE A 16 5.18 -5.56 2.24
C PHE A 16 5.77 -5.42 3.63
N ASN A 17 6.95 -4.79 3.70
CA ASN A 17 7.51 -4.37 4.97
C ASN A 17 7.06 -2.94 5.26
N PHE A 18 6.18 -2.79 6.23
CA PHE A 18 5.90 -1.48 6.83
C PHE A 18 6.80 -1.44 8.07
N GLY A 19 7.46 -0.34 8.39
CA GLY A 19 8.41 -0.26 9.53
C GLY A 19 7.86 -0.65 10.94
N PHE A 20 6.63 -1.17 11.02
CA PHE A 20 5.91 -1.66 12.19
C PHE A 20 5.35 -3.10 12.03
N GLY A 21 5.56 -3.77 10.89
CA GLY A 21 5.09 -5.13 10.61
C GLY A 21 5.16 -5.54 9.14
N THR A 22 5.13 -6.84 8.88
CA THR A 22 5.22 -7.43 7.54
C THR A 22 3.87 -8.02 7.12
N ILE A 23 3.42 -7.74 5.89
CA ILE A 23 2.37 -8.52 5.21
C ILE A 23 3.06 -9.35 4.15
N ASP A 24 2.87 -10.66 4.21
CA ASP A 24 3.42 -11.60 3.24
C ASP A 24 2.29 -12.30 2.49
N PHE A 25 2.45 -12.40 1.18
CA PHE A 25 1.62 -13.20 0.30
C PHE A 25 2.51 -14.13 -0.51
N ASP A 26 2.18 -15.41 -0.51
CA ASP A 26 2.93 -16.45 -1.20
C ASP A 26 1.99 -17.38 -1.97
N GLN A 27 2.55 -18.43 -2.58
CA GLN A 27 1.76 -19.47 -3.26
C GLN A 27 0.75 -20.21 -2.36
N SER A 28 0.95 -20.21 -1.03
CA SER A 28 0.04 -20.84 -0.08
C SER A 28 -1.15 -19.93 0.28
N THR A 29 -1.04 -18.64 -0.03
CA THR A 29 -2.07 -17.64 0.22
C THR A 29 -3.26 -17.87 -0.70
N ALA A 30 -4.48 -17.85 -0.13
CA ALA A 30 -5.68 -18.00 -0.94
C ALA A 30 -5.92 -16.75 -1.80
N ILE A 31 -6.28 -16.95 -3.08
CA ILE A 31 -6.66 -15.85 -3.99
C ILE A 31 -7.80 -15.04 -3.37
N GLY A 32 -7.69 -13.71 -3.43
CA GLY A 32 -8.63 -12.77 -2.83
C GLY A 32 -8.33 -12.43 -1.37
N THR A 33 -7.31 -13.05 -0.75
CA THR A 33 -6.82 -12.62 0.56
C THR A 33 -6.40 -11.17 0.49
N ALA A 34 -6.87 -10.37 1.45
CA ALA A 34 -6.63 -8.94 1.49
C ALA A 34 -6.05 -8.54 2.84
N ALA A 35 -5.18 -7.54 2.79
CA ALA A 35 -4.57 -6.96 3.97
C ALA A 35 -4.51 -5.43 3.81
N THR A 36 -4.67 -4.71 4.92
CA THR A 36 -4.80 -3.26 4.95
C THR A 36 -3.76 -2.68 5.87
N VAL A 37 -3.09 -1.63 5.42
CA VAL A 37 -2.17 -0.84 6.24
C VAL A 37 -2.48 0.63 6.13
N GLU A 38 -2.31 1.32 7.24
CA GLU A 38 -2.41 2.76 7.33
C GLU A 38 -0.99 3.36 7.23
N HIS A 39 -0.74 4.11 6.16
CA HIS A 39 0.50 4.87 5.99
C HIS A 39 0.27 6.32 6.43
N TYR A 40 0.96 6.73 7.48
CA TYR A 40 0.76 8.03 8.13
C TYR A 40 1.83 9.08 7.79
N SER A 41 2.87 8.69 7.05
CA SER A 41 3.97 9.62 6.71
C SER A 41 3.59 10.49 5.51
N THR A 42 3.69 11.81 5.69
CA THR A 42 3.64 12.76 4.57
C THR A 42 5.06 12.98 4.05
N GLY A 43 5.41 12.30 2.95
CA GLY A 43 6.69 12.49 2.25
C GLY A 43 7.46 11.22 1.94
N ASP A 44 7.11 10.09 2.56
CA ASP A 44 7.74 8.80 2.31
C ASP A 44 6.88 7.92 1.39
N TYR A 45 7.54 7.08 0.60
CA TYR A 45 6.88 6.06 -0.21
C TYR A 45 6.41 4.89 0.65
N LEU A 46 5.47 4.11 0.10
CA LEU A 46 5.09 2.84 0.71
C LEU A 46 6.16 1.82 0.40
N ASP A 47 6.83 1.29 1.42
CA ASP A 47 7.90 0.31 1.23
C ASP A 47 7.34 -1.06 0.81
N PHE A 48 8.01 -1.72 -0.14
CA PHE A 48 7.64 -3.04 -0.64
C PHE A 48 8.85 -3.83 -1.13
N GLU A 49 8.71 -5.15 -1.14
CA GLU A 49 9.65 -6.10 -1.74
C GLU A 49 8.88 -7.22 -2.45
N PHE A 50 9.28 -7.55 -3.67
CA PHE A 50 8.91 -8.81 -4.30
C PHE A 50 10.12 -9.73 -4.30
N ASN A 51 9.91 -10.99 -3.93
CA ASN A 51 10.95 -12.01 -3.83
C ASN A 51 10.58 -13.25 -4.65
N SER A 52 11.54 -13.74 -5.40
CA SER A 52 11.49 -14.98 -6.15
C SER A 52 12.72 -15.81 -5.82
N VAL A 53 12.49 -17.09 -5.54
CA VAL A 53 13.59 -18.06 -5.42
C VAL A 53 14.38 -18.17 -6.72
N GLU A 54 13.74 -18.00 -7.88
CA GLU A 54 14.38 -18.13 -9.19
C GLU A 54 15.07 -16.85 -9.67
N GLY A 55 14.49 -15.67 -9.37
CA GLY A 55 14.96 -14.38 -9.90
C GLY A 55 15.64 -13.43 -8.91
N GLY A 56 15.59 -13.72 -7.61
CA GLY A 56 16.02 -12.78 -6.58
C GLY A 56 14.89 -11.83 -6.19
N TRP A 57 15.18 -10.54 -5.98
CA TRP A 57 14.22 -9.62 -5.37
C TRP A 57 14.33 -8.19 -5.89
N ILE A 58 13.22 -7.45 -5.76
CA ILE A 58 13.08 -6.03 -6.10
C ILE A 58 12.42 -5.29 -4.94
N ASP A 59 13.02 -4.18 -4.49
CA ASP A 59 12.47 -3.28 -3.48
C ASP A 59 12.42 -1.82 -3.96
N ASN A 60 11.77 -0.97 -3.17
CA ASN A 60 11.84 0.48 -3.33
C ASN A 60 12.56 1.22 -2.18
N GLN A 61 13.30 0.51 -1.33
CA GLN A 61 14.02 1.05 -0.16
C GLN A 61 15.50 1.38 -0.43
N GLY A 62 16.03 1.12 -1.63
CA GLY A 62 17.42 1.50 -1.91
C GLY A 62 17.99 1.07 -3.25
N GLY A 63 17.20 0.40 -4.11
CA GLY A 63 17.60 0.08 -5.48
C GLY A 63 18.59 -1.06 -5.59
N ALA A 64 18.62 -1.98 -4.62
CA ALA A 64 19.36 -3.23 -4.76
C ALA A 64 18.48 -4.26 -5.48
N GLU A 65 18.38 -4.14 -6.80
CA GLU A 65 18.02 -5.29 -7.62
C GLU A 65 19.10 -6.38 -7.42
N SER A 66 18.68 -7.62 -7.16
CA SER A 66 19.62 -8.74 -7.13
C SER A 66 20.12 -8.95 -8.57
N PHE A 67 21.38 -8.59 -8.84
CA PHE A 67 22.00 -8.78 -10.16
C PHE A 67 22.21 -10.27 -10.44
N GLY A 68 21.32 -10.87 -11.24
CA GLY A 68 21.38 -12.25 -11.71
C GLY A 68 20.84 -12.40 -13.14
N PRO A 69 21.18 -13.50 -13.85
CA PRO A 69 20.67 -13.76 -15.20
C PRO A 69 19.19 -14.18 -15.13
N GLY A 70 18.31 -13.19 -15.05
CA GLY A 70 16.87 -13.35 -14.82
C GLY A 70 16.42 -12.31 -13.81
N LEU A 71 16.17 -11.08 -14.29
CA LEU A 71 15.83 -9.97 -13.41
C LEU A 71 14.33 -10.04 -13.09
N VAL A 72 14.01 -10.15 -11.80
CA VAL A 72 12.64 -9.88 -11.34
C VAL A 72 12.20 -8.51 -11.85
N ASN A 73 10.95 -8.41 -12.28
CA ASN A 73 10.44 -7.19 -12.90
C ASN A 73 9.01 -6.88 -12.42
N LEU A 74 8.60 -5.63 -12.64
CA LEU A 74 7.31 -5.10 -12.22
C LEU A 74 6.66 -4.37 -13.40
N ALA A 75 5.41 -4.71 -13.68
CA ALA A 75 4.56 -4.04 -14.64
C ALA A 75 3.24 -3.62 -14.00
N PHE A 76 2.68 -2.52 -14.52
CA PHE A 76 1.34 -2.05 -14.14
C PHE A 76 0.42 -2.17 -15.35
N SER A 77 -0.71 -2.87 -15.19
CA SER A 77 -1.66 -2.99 -16.30
C SER A 77 -2.61 -1.80 -16.40
N GLU A 78 -3.09 -1.31 -15.25
CA GLU A 78 -4.13 -0.29 -15.20
C GLU A 78 -4.11 0.48 -13.86
N PHE A 79 -4.40 1.78 -13.96
CA PHE A 79 -4.73 2.66 -12.85
C PHE A 79 -6.17 3.13 -13.04
N PHE A 80 -7.07 2.77 -12.12
CA PHE A 80 -8.49 3.08 -12.26
C PHE A 80 -9.13 3.45 -10.93
N VAL A 81 -10.22 4.22 -10.98
CA VAL A 81 -10.98 4.60 -9.79
C VAL A 81 -12.25 3.76 -9.73
N GLU A 82 -12.45 3.05 -8.63
CA GLU A 82 -13.65 2.25 -8.36
C GLU A 82 -14.14 2.57 -6.94
N ASN A 83 -15.43 2.87 -6.79
CA ASN A 83 -16.05 3.24 -5.51
C ASN A 83 -15.34 4.41 -4.78
N GLY A 84 -14.71 5.32 -5.52
CA GLY A 84 -13.98 6.47 -4.95
C GLY A 84 -12.57 6.15 -4.45
N HIS A 85 -12.08 4.92 -4.69
CA HIS A 85 -10.73 4.50 -4.34
C HIS A 85 -9.87 4.35 -5.59
N LEU A 86 -8.60 4.75 -5.52
CA LEU A 86 -7.64 4.46 -6.59
C LEU A 86 -7.23 2.99 -6.48
N ASN A 87 -7.37 2.27 -7.58
CA ASN A 87 -6.93 0.89 -7.72
C ASN A 87 -5.79 0.79 -8.72
N ILE A 88 -4.82 -0.05 -8.41
CA ILE A 88 -3.63 -0.29 -9.22
C ILE A 88 -3.45 -1.79 -9.32
N LEU A 89 -3.34 -2.32 -10.53
CA LEU A 89 -2.97 -3.72 -10.77
C LEU A 89 -1.49 -3.80 -11.05
N ALA A 90 -0.77 -4.52 -10.19
CA ALA A 90 0.65 -4.76 -10.29
C ALA A 90 0.92 -6.24 -10.55
N PHE A 91 1.82 -6.48 -11.49
CA PHE A 91 2.18 -7.79 -12.03
C PHE A 91 3.70 -7.93 -11.93
N PHE A 92 4.15 -9.05 -11.41
CA PHE A 92 5.57 -9.34 -11.20
C PHE A 92 5.97 -10.53 -12.04
N GLY A 93 7.13 -10.41 -12.68
CA GLY A 93 7.82 -11.53 -13.30
C GLY A 93 8.98 -11.96 -12.43
N ASP A 94 9.21 -13.27 -12.37
CA ASP A 94 10.34 -13.86 -11.66
C ASP A 94 11.63 -13.86 -12.49
N GLY A 95 11.58 -13.44 -13.75
CA GLY A 95 12.74 -13.35 -14.64
C GLY A 95 13.31 -14.71 -15.05
N ALA A 96 12.71 -15.82 -14.63
CA ALA A 96 13.18 -17.15 -14.92
C ALA A 96 12.37 -17.76 -16.08
N GLY A 97 12.86 -17.59 -17.30
CA GLY A 97 12.39 -18.35 -18.47
C GLY A 97 11.39 -17.64 -19.37
N ASP A 98 10.75 -16.56 -18.94
CA ASP A 98 9.98 -15.64 -19.78
C ASP A 98 9.89 -14.22 -19.16
N GLU A 99 9.28 -13.29 -19.89
CA GLU A 99 9.16 -11.85 -19.53
C GLU A 99 7.70 -11.40 -19.47
N ASP A 100 6.75 -12.31 -19.20
CA ASP A 100 5.32 -12.02 -19.35
C ASP A 100 4.62 -11.50 -18.08
N HIS A 101 5.38 -11.33 -16.99
CA HIS A 101 4.96 -10.73 -15.71
C HIS A 101 3.76 -11.43 -15.06
N ASN A 102 3.53 -12.72 -15.33
CA ASN A 102 2.38 -13.46 -14.82
C ASN A 102 2.66 -14.23 -13.52
N ASP A 103 3.88 -14.13 -12.99
CA ASP A 103 4.39 -14.96 -11.91
C ASP A 103 3.79 -14.60 -10.54
N PHE A 104 3.42 -13.33 -10.35
CA PHE A 104 2.69 -12.87 -9.18
C PHE A 104 1.84 -11.63 -9.48
N ALA A 105 0.63 -11.55 -8.92
CA ALA A 105 -0.27 -10.44 -9.15
C ALA A 105 -0.94 -9.94 -7.86
N VAL A 106 -0.97 -8.61 -7.70
CA VAL A 106 -1.64 -7.93 -6.58
C VAL A 106 -2.44 -6.73 -7.06
N ARG A 107 -3.52 -6.44 -6.31
CA ARG A 107 -4.25 -5.18 -6.43
C ARG A 107 -3.96 -4.28 -5.23
N PHE A 108 -3.51 -3.08 -5.51
CA PHE A 108 -3.51 -1.99 -4.53
C PHE A 108 -4.84 -1.26 -4.58
N THR A 109 -5.38 -0.94 -3.41
CA THR A 109 -6.54 -0.05 -3.25
C THR A 109 -6.13 1.03 -2.27
N VAL A 110 -6.09 2.28 -2.74
CA VAL A 110 -5.66 3.44 -1.97
C VAL A 110 -6.90 4.23 -1.55
N THR A 111 -7.03 4.39 -0.24
CA THR A 111 -8.11 5.14 0.39
C THR A 111 -7.53 6.32 1.13
N PRO A 112 -7.93 7.56 0.82
CA PRO A 112 -7.53 8.72 1.61
C PRO A 112 -8.01 8.55 3.05
N VAL A 113 -7.11 8.67 4.01
CA VAL A 113 -7.49 8.74 5.43
C VAL A 113 -8.20 10.09 5.64
N PRO A 114 -9.47 10.12 6.09
CA PRO A 114 -10.15 11.37 6.35
C PRO A 114 -9.37 12.16 7.40
N VAL A 115 -8.96 13.39 7.06
CA VAL A 115 -8.34 14.29 8.03
C VAL A 115 -9.31 14.51 9.19
N PRO A 116 -8.87 14.31 10.46
CA PRO A 116 -9.78 14.40 11.59
C PRO A 116 -10.49 15.74 11.62
N ALA A 117 -11.76 15.73 12.02
CA ALA A 117 -12.56 16.92 12.29
C ALA A 117 -11.96 17.82 13.40
N ALA A 118 -10.76 17.51 13.92
CA ALA A 118 -10.02 18.30 14.89
C ALA A 118 -9.95 19.80 14.53
N GLY A 119 -9.82 20.14 13.24
CA GLY A 119 -9.89 21.53 12.79
C GLY A 119 -11.26 22.17 13.05
N LEU A 120 -12.35 21.48 12.70
CA LEU A 120 -13.72 21.92 12.95
C LEU A 120 -14.05 21.93 14.45
N LEU A 121 -13.56 20.95 15.20
CA LEU A 121 -13.69 20.84 16.65
C LEU A 121 -12.96 21.97 17.37
N LEU A 122 -11.76 22.33 16.91
CA LEU A 122 -11.00 23.47 17.42
C LEU A 122 -11.75 24.78 17.17
N VAL A 123 -12.23 24.99 15.95
CA VAL A 123 -13.03 26.18 15.60
C VAL A 123 -14.32 26.23 16.44
N ALA A 124 -15.05 25.12 16.56
CA ALA A 124 -16.26 25.03 17.35
C ALA A 124 -15.98 25.27 18.85
N GLY A 125 -14.88 24.72 19.38
CA GLY A 125 -14.43 24.93 20.75
C GLY A 125 -14.09 26.40 21.04
N LEU A 126 -13.35 27.06 20.14
CA LEU A 126 -13.01 28.48 20.24
C LEU A 126 -14.26 29.37 20.14
N ALA A 127 -15.17 29.07 19.21
CA ALA A 127 -16.44 29.78 19.08
C ALA A 127 -17.32 29.62 20.34
N GLY A 128 -17.38 28.42 20.89
CA GLY A 128 -18.10 28.14 22.15
C GLY A 128 -17.53 28.93 23.33
N LEU A 129 -16.20 28.90 23.52
CA LEU A 129 -15.52 29.68 24.57
C LEU A 129 -15.69 31.19 24.39
N GLY A 130 -15.64 31.69 23.15
CA GLY A 130 -15.92 33.08 22.81
C GLY A 130 -17.36 33.48 23.12
N GLY A 131 -18.33 32.60 22.85
CA GLY A 131 -19.73 32.79 23.19
C GLY A 131 -19.96 32.90 24.71
N VAL A 132 -19.41 31.95 25.47
CA VAL A 132 -19.54 31.90 26.95
C VAL A 132 -18.91 33.12 27.61
N SER A 133 -17.71 33.53 27.17
CA SER A 133 -17.03 34.72 27.71
C SER A 133 -17.80 36.01 27.46
N ARG A 134 -18.46 36.14 26.30
CA ARG A 134 -19.33 37.29 25.99
C ARG A 134 -20.61 37.31 26.84
N MET A 135 -21.20 36.15 27.11
CA MET A 135 -22.39 36.05 27.98
C MET A 135 -22.08 36.45 29.42
N ARG A 136 -20.93 36.01 29.96
CA ARG A 136 -20.49 36.37 31.32
C ARG A 136 -20.26 37.87 31.51
N ARG A 137 -19.81 38.57 30.47
CA ARG A 137 -19.63 40.04 30.51
C ARG A 137 -20.94 40.83 30.40
N LYS A 138 -22.03 40.21 29.95
CA LYS A 138 -23.36 40.84 29.90
C LYS A 138 -24.19 40.60 31.16
N ALA A 139 -23.85 39.58 31.94
CA ALA A 139 -24.53 39.21 33.18
C ALA A 139 -23.91 39.84 34.44
N ALA A 140 -22.78 40.54 34.29
CA ALA A 140 -22.14 41.39 35.30
C ALA A 140 -22.33 42.86 34.90
#